data_AF-A0A4Y7SBK4-F1
#
_entry.id   AF-A0A4Y7SBK4-F1
#
_cell.length_a   1.000
_cell.length_b   1.000
_cell.length_c   1.000
_cell.angle_alpha   90.00
_cell.angle_beta   90.00
_cell.angle_gamma   90.00
#
_symmetry.space_group_name_H-M   'P 1'
#
loop_
_entity.id
_entity.type
_entity.pdbx_description
1 polymer ?
#
loop_
_entity_poly.entity_id
_entity_poly.type
_entity_poly.pdbx_seq_one_letter_code
_entity_poly.pdbx_strand_id
1 'polypeptide(L)'
;MESSPSDGSVGEAGQACRLPREIVRHILLDSLDPFTILSMRRTCKLIYKTSRDKDIWVATLEKVCEEYGIFKPTFPMAQMSLMELEHAATSPQRFLSLIVHPHPNTQPIQYRLHPRRKRREPLSTDSDPNGRPYLVENLMLVPGGRYLLCTVQMGDSEGHDIAIWDLG
;
A
#
# COMPACT_ATOMS: atom_id res chain seq x y z
N MET A 1 33.01 -44.61 -44.08
CA MET A 1 31.53 -44.55 -44.17
C MET A 1 31.03 -44.35 -42.76
N GLU A 2 30.68 -43.09 -42.47
CA GLU A 2 30.21 -42.60 -41.19
C GLU A 2 28.93 -43.32 -40.75
N SER A 3 28.96 -43.88 -39.55
CA SER A 3 27.79 -44.31 -38.80
C SER A 3 27.33 -43.15 -37.93
N SER A 4 26.14 -42.63 -38.24
CA SER A 4 25.41 -41.56 -37.55
C SER A 4 25.23 -41.82 -36.06
N PRO A 5 25.30 -40.79 -35.19
CA PRO A 5 24.74 -40.89 -33.85
C PRO A 5 23.25 -40.54 -33.89
N SER A 6 22.52 -41.37 -33.17
CA SER A 6 21.09 -41.34 -32.88
C SER A 6 20.59 -40.00 -32.33
N ASP A 7 19.44 -39.63 -32.88
CA ASP A 7 18.54 -38.55 -32.49
C ASP A 7 18.28 -38.54 -30.97
N GLY A 8 18.90 -37.59 -30.27
CA GLY A 8 18.67 -37.35 -28.86
C GLY A 8 17.35 -36.61 -28.70
N SER A 9 16.29 -37.36 -28.37
CA SER A 9 15.01 -36.82 -27.92
C SER A 9 15.21 -35.98 -26.65
N VAL A 10 15.39 -34.67 -26.82
CA VAL A 10 15.27 -33.67 -25.77
C VAL A 10 13.80 -33.29 -25.71
N GLY A 11 13.01 -34.12 -25.04
CA GLY A 11 11.58 -33.91 -24.88
C GLY A 11 11.18 -34.24 -23.45
N GLU A 12 11.09 -33.19 -22.62
CA GLU A 12 10.23 -33.03 -21.43
C GLU A 12 10.90 -32.13 -20.38
N ALA A 13 11.37 -30.95 -20.80
CA ALA A 13 11.55 -29.85 -19.86
C ALA A 13 10.16 -29.27 -19.54
N GLY A 14 9.54 -29.82 -18.50
CA GLY A 14 8.45 -29.24 -17.69
C GLY A 14 7.30 -28.64 -18.48
N GLN A 15 6.14 -29.30 -18.41
CA GLN A 15 4.86 -28.79 -18.91
C GLN A 15 4.49 -27.49 -18.16
N ALA A 16 5.11 -26.38 -18.56
CA ALA A 16 4.86 -25.06 -18.05
C ALA A 16 3.39 -24.78 -18.32
N CYS A 17 2.62 -24.60 -17.25
CA CYS A 17 1.19 -24.31 -17.24
C CYS A 17 0.73 -23.67 -18.57
N ARG A 18 0.10 -24.45 -19.45
CA ARG A 18 -0.53 -23.94 -20.69
C ARG A 18 -1.86 -23.26 -20.34
N LEU A 19 -1.85 -22.40 -19.33
CA LEU A 19 -3.00 -21.57 -19.00
C LEU A 19 -2.95 -20.32 -19.88
N PRO A 20 -4.07 -19.91 -20.49
CA PRO A 20 -4.17 -18.59 -21.10
C PRO A 20 -3.76 -17.50 -20.11
N ARG A 21 -3.07 -16.46 -20.61
CA ARG A 21 -2.60 -15.32 -19.79
C ARG A 21 -3.73 -14.69 -18.97
N GLU A 22 -4.93 -14.64 -19.53
CA GLU A 22 -6.11 -14.07 -18.85
C GLU A 22 -6.51 -14.86 -17.60
N ILE A 23 -6.45 -16.20 -17.65
CA ILE A 23 -6.73 -17.04 -16.49
C ILE A 23 -5.67 -16.82 -15.42
N VAL A 24 -4.40 -16.72 -15.82
CA VAL A 24 -3.31 -16.41 -14.88
C VAL A 24 -3.53 -15.05 -14.24
N ARG A 25 -3.90 -14.03 -15.02
CA ARG A 25 -4.20 -12.70 -14.50
C ARG A 25 -5.31 -12.74 -13.45
N HIS A 26 -6.42 -13.44 -13.72
CA HIS A 26 -7.49 -13.64 -12.74
C HIS A 26 -6.99 -14.31 -11.46
N ILE A 27 -6.20 -15.38 -11.57
CA ILE A 27 -5.63 -16.07 -10.40
C ILE A 27 -4.74 -15.10 -9.58
N LEU A 28 -3.87 -14.34 -10.25
CA LEU A 28 -2.99 -13.39 -9.58
C LEU A 28 -3.78 -12.29 -8.84
N LEU A 29 -4.86 -11.80 -9.43
CA LEU A 29 -5.66 -10.74 -8.84
C LEU A 29 -6.54 -11.25 -7.71
N ASP A 30 -7.22 -12.37 -7.89
CA ASP A 30 -8.35 -12.76 -7.04
C ASP A 30 -7.98 -13.72 -5.92
N SER A 31 -6.85 -14.42 -6.03
CA SER A 31 -6.52 -15.52 -5.12
C SER A 31 -5.22 -15.36 -4.36
N LEU A 32 -4.37 -14.41 -4.74
CA LEU A 32 -3.01 -14.31 -4.21
C LEU A 32 -2.74 -12.97 -3.54
N ASP A 33 -2.02 -13.04 -2.42
CA ASP A 33 -1.45 -11.86 -1.79
C ASP A 33 -0.19 -11.36 -2.54
N PRO A 34 0.21 -10.08 -2.34
CA PRO A 34 1.35 -9.47 -3.01
C PRO A 34 2.65 -10.28 -2.93
N PHE A 35 2.95 -10.92 -1.79
CA PHE A 35 4.18 -11.70 -1.62
C PHE A 35 4.12 -13.03 -2.35
N THR A 36 2.96 -13.69 -2.37
CA THR A 36 2.80 -14.93 -3.12
C THR A 36 2.96 -14.68 -4.61
N ILE A 37 2.43 -13.57 -5.15
CA ILE A 37 2.65 -13.17 -6.56
C ILE A 37 4.16 -13.03 -6.86
N LEU A 38 4.93 -12.33 -6.00
CA LEU A 38 6.37 -12.17 -6.16
C LEU A 38 7.15 -13.48 -6.05
N SER A 39 6.70 -14.39 -5.17
CA SER A 39 7.32 -15.70 -4.98
C SER A 39 7.08 -16.60 -6.19
N MET A 40 5.83 -16.67 -6.70
CA MET A 40 5.47 -17.44 -7.89
C MET A 40 6.11 -16.89 -9.18
N ARG A 41 6.33 -15.57 -9.25
CA ARG A 41 7.09 -14.95 -10.35
C ARG A 41 8.49 -15.56 -10.50
N ARG A 42 9.13 -16.00 -9.42
CA ARG A 42 10.47 -16.61 -9.45
C ARG A 42 10.46 -18.05 -9.98
N THR A 43 9.32 -18.72 -9.97
CA THR A 43 9.21 -20.14 -10.31
C THR A 43 8.60 -20.40 -11.70
N CYS A 44 7.79 -19.48 -12.22
CA CYS A 44 7.04 -19.68 -13.47
C CYS A 44 7.23 -18.53 -14.46
N LYS A 45 7.73 -18.83 -15.68
CA LYS A 45 7.94 -17.83 -16.75
C LYS A 45 6.63 -17.14 -17.18
N LEU A 46 5.51 -17.86 -17.17
CA LEU A 46 4.20 -17.30 -17.53
C LEU A 46 3.72 -16.30 -16.48
N ILE A 47 3.83 -16.65 -15.19
CA ILE A 47 3.54 -15.75 -14.08
C ILE A 47 4.54 -14.59 -14.07
N TYR A 48 5.81 -14.83 -14.40
CA TYR A 48 6.80 -13.78 -14.52
C TYR A 48 6.38 -12.71 -15.51
N LYS A 49 6.01 -13.12 -16.74
CA LYS A 49 5.57 -12.17 -17.77
C LYS A 49 4.28 -11.46 -17.37
N THR A 50 3.30 -12.21 -16.85
CA THR A 50 1.98 -11.65 -16.50
C THR A 50 2.08 -10.69 -15.32
N SER A 51 2.70 -11.10 -14.22
CA SER A 51 2.89 -10.27 -13.02
C SER A 51 3.73 -9.01 -13.25
N ARG A 52 4.35 -8.79 -14.41
CA ARG A 52 5.06 -7.54 -14.73
C ARG A 52 4.13 -6.45 -15.27
N ASP A 53 2.89 -6.78 -15.58
CA ASP A 53 1.92 -5.80 -16.03
C ASP A 53 1.58 -4.85 -14.86
N LYS A 54 1.67 -3.53 -15.12
CA LYS A 54 1.49 -2.49 -14.10
C LYS A 54 0.08 -2.52 -13.50
N ASP A 55 -0.91 -2.83 -14.32
CA ASP A 55 -2.31 -2.87 -13.95
C ASP A 55 -2.64 -3.96 -12.92
N ILE A 56 -1.90 -5.08 -12.92
CA ILE A 56 -2.00 -6.09 -11.86
C ILE A 56 -1.68 -5.45 -10.52
N TRP A 57 -0.58 -4.70 -10.45
CA TRP A 57 -0.13 -4.09 -9.20
C TRP A 57 -0.96 -2.89 -8.76
N VAL A 58 -1.57 -2.15 -9.70
CA VAL A 58 -2.58 -1.15 -9.36
C VAL A 58 -3.76 -1.82 -8.66
N ALA A 59 -4.35 -2.85 -9.28
CA ALA A 59 -5.48 -3.57 -8.68
C ALA A 59 -5.11 -4.28 -7.38
N THR A 60 -3.92 -4.88 -7.29
CA THR A 60 -3.40 -5.47 -6.06
C THR A 60 -3.25 -4.42 -4.95
N LEU A 61 -2.69 -3.24 -5.26
CA LEU A 61 -2.55 -2.17 -4.27
C LEU A 61 -3.90 -1.62 -3.83
N GLU A 62 -4.89 -1.52 -4.71
CA GLU A 62 -6.26 -1.15 -4.34
C GLU A 62 -6.87 -2.13 -3.34
N LYS A 63 -6.73 -3.44 -3.58
CA LYS A 63 -7.19 -4.50 -2.67
C LYS A 63 -6.48 -4.41 -1.31
N VAL A 64 -5.17 -4.19 -1.31
CA VAL A 64 -4.39 -3.97 -0.08
C VAL A 64 -4.87 -2.74 0.67
N CYS A 65 -5.18 -1.64 -0.02
CA CYS A 65 -5.73 -0.45 0.62
C CYS A 65 -7.08 -0.74 1.28
N GLU A 66 -7.95 -1.51 0.62
CA GLU A 66 -9.23 -1.92 1.18
C GLU A 66 -9.05 -2.82 2.41
N GLU A 67 -8.17 -3.82 2.32
CA GLU A 67 -7.89 -4.79 3.38
C GLU A 67 -7.35 -4.12 4.66
N TYR A 68 -6.40 -3.19 4.52
CA TYR A 68 -5.77 -2.51 5.64
C TYR A 68 -6.40 -1.15 5.99
N GLY A 69 -7.51 -0.78 5.32
CA GLY A 69 -8.20 0.49 5.52
C GLY A 69 -7.36 1.72 5.17
N ILE A 70 -6.38 1.59 4.27
CA ILE A 70 -5.50 2.68 3.84
C ILE A 70 -6.29 3.59 2.90
N PHE A 71 -6.21 4.90 3.13
CA PHE A 71 -6.88 5.86 2.27
C PHE A 71 -6.27 5.86 0.86
N LYS A 72 -7.02 5.35 -0.14
CA LYS A 72 -6.52 5.15 -1.52
C LYS A 72 -5.80 6.36 -2.13
N PRO A 73 -6.25 7.62 -1.95
CA PRO A 73 -5.55 8.80 -2.46
C PRO A 73 -4.14 9.02 -1.91
N THR A 74 -3.75 8.31 -0.84
CA THR A 74 -2.35 8.27 -0.36
C THR A 74 -1.38 7.87 -1.47
N PHE A 75 -1.81 7.01 -2.39
CA PHE A 75 -1.00 6.50 -3.49
C PHE A 75 -1.47 7.08 -4.84
N PRO A 76 -0.66 7.89 -5.53
CA PRO A 76 -0.95 8.32 -6.90
C PRO A 76 -0.65 7.18 -7.89
N MET A 77 -1.43 6.09 -7.83
CA MET A 77 -1.13 4.81 -8.49
C MET A 77 -0.89 4.91 -10.01
N ALA A 78 -1.56 5.87 -10.67
CA ALA A 78 -1.35 6.15 -12.09
C ALA A 78 0.09 6.61 -12.40
N GLN A 79 0.69 7.38 -11.49
CA GLN A 79 2.03 7.97 -11.65
C GLN A 79 3.15 7.06 -11.12
N MET A 80 2.82 6.12 -10.22
CA MET A 80 3.78 5.20 -9.63
C MET A 80 4.38 4.25 -10.67
N SER A 81 5.68 4.00 -10.57
CA SER A 81 6.39 2.95 -11.28
C SER A 81 5.95 1.56 -10.80
N LEU A 82 6.25 0.52 -11.59
CA LEU A 82 5.99 -0.87 -11.18
C LEU A 82 6.66 -1.21 -9.84
N MET A 83 7.89 -0.74 -9.64
CA MET A 83 8.64 -0.99 -8.41
C MET A 83 7.98 -0.32 -7.20
N GLU A 84 7.50 0.91 -7.36
CA GLU A 84 6.80 1.63 -6.30
C GLU A 84 5.45 0.98 -5.96
N LEU A 85 4.71 0.49 -6.96
CA LEU A 85 3.48 -0.25 -6.72
C LEU A 85 3.73 -1.57 -5.99
N GLU A 86 4.74 -2.35 -6.42
CA GLU A 86 5.17 -3.58 -5.73
C GLU A 86 5.58 -3.30 -4.28
N HIS A 87 6.33 -2.23 -4.05
CA HIS A 87 6.77 -1.81 -2.73
C HIS A 87 5.59 -1.41 -1.85
N ALA A 88 4.67 -0.58 -2.37
CA ALA A 88 3.51 -0.11 -1.64
C ALA A 88 2.57 -1.27 -1.28
N ALA A 89 2.29 -2.16 -2.23
CA ALA A 89 1.41 -3.32 -2.02
C ALA A 89 1.97 -4.30 -0.98
N THR A 90 3.30 -4.46 -0.91
CA THR A 90 3.94 -5.32 0.10
C THR A 90 4.20 -4.63 1.43
N SER A 91 4.06 -3.29 1.51
CA SER A 91 4.45 -2.51 2.68
C SER A 91 3.70 -2.89 3.98
N PRO A 92 2.38 -3.18 3.98
CA PRO A 92 1.68 -3.47 5.24
C PRO A 92 2.16 -4.78 5.86
N GLN A 93 2.31 -5.83 5.05
CA GLN A 93 2.81 -7.13 5.52
C GLN A 93 4.28 -7.04 5.98
N ARG A 94 5.13 -6.25 5.31
CA ARG A 94 6.51 -5.98 5.79
C ARG A 94 6.50 -5.32 7.15
N PHE A 95 5.66 -4.31 7.31
CA PHE A 95 5.51 -3.60 8.57
C PHE A 95 5.01 -4.52 9.69
N LEU A 96 3.97 -5.32 9.43
CA LEU A 96 3.48 -6.33 10.38
C LEU A 96 4.55 -7.35 10.74
N SER A 97 5.34 -7.82 9.76
CA SER A 97 6.44 -8.75 10.03
C SER A 97 7.48 -8.17 10.97
N LEU A 98 7.77 -6.86 10.89
CA LEU A 98 8.68 -6.18 11.81
C LEU A 98 8.10 -6.05 13.23
N ILE A 99 6.79 -5.91 13.36
CA ILE A 99 6.11 -5.87 14.65
C ILE A 99 6.06 -7.26 15.30
N VAL A 100 5.72 -8.29 14.53
CA VAL A 100 5.59 -9.68 15.02
C VAL A 100 6.95 -10.30 15.33
N HIS A 101 7.97 -9.96 14.55
CA HIS A 101 9.34 -10.45 14.71
C HIS A 101 10.30 -9.29 15.02
N PRO A 102 10.16 -8.65 16.18
CA PRO A 102 11.00 -7.52 16.54
C PRO A 102 12.45 -7.99 16.66
N HIS A 103 13.38 -7.22 16.11
CA HIS A 103 14.80 -7.48 16.33
C HIS A 103 15.08 -7.29 17.83
N PRO A 104 15.97 -8.09 18.45
CA PRO A 104 16.33 -7.92 19.87
C PRO A 104 16.78 -6.50 20.28
N ASN A 105 17.19 -5.64 19.33
CA ASN A 105 17.58 -4.25 19.58
C ASN A 105 16.48 -3.23 19.25
N THR A 106 15.33 -3.67 18.74
CA THR A 106 14.20 -2.80 18.45
C THR A 106 13.34 -2.69 19.71
N GLN A 107 13.46 -1.57 20.41
CA GLN A 107 12.46 -1.25 21.43
C GLN A 107 11.16 -0.87 20.72
N PRO A 108 10.04 -1.58 20.98
CA PRO A 108 8.76 -1.19 20.40
C PRO A 108 8.43 0.23 20.85
N ILE A 109 8.24 1.13 19.89
CA ILE A 109 7.67 2.45 20.17
C ILE A 109 6.33 2.17 20.85
N GLN A 110 6.11 2.70 22.05
CA GLN A 110 4.82 2.55 22.73
C GLN A 110 3.74 3.26 21.92
N TYR A 111 3.11 2.55 20.98
CA TYR A 111 1.96 3.03 20.25
C TYR A 111 0.77 3.04 21.21
N ARG A 112 0.44 4.23 21.73
CA ARG A 112 -0.87 4.45 22.33
C ARG A 112 -1.89 4.29 21.21
N LEU A 113 -2.68 3.21 21.24
CA LEU A 113 -3.72 2.84 20.28
C LEU A 113 -4.89 3.85 20.18
N HIS A 114 -4.72 5.06 20.69
CA HIS A 114 -5.74 6.09 20.71
C HIS A 114 -5.09 7.43 20.36
N PRO A 115 -5.09 7.85 19.08
CA PRO A 115 -4.83 9.24 18.74
C PRO A 115 -6.12 10.04 18.99
N ARG A 116 -6.72 9.92 20.18
CA ARG A 116 -7.66 10.94 20.66
C ARG A 116 -6.90 11.84 21.61
N ARG A 117 -5.90 12.53 21.08
CA ARG A 117 -5.30 13.66 21.78
C ARG A 117 -6.23 14.84 21.54
N LYS A 118 -7.18 15.05 22.46
CA LYS A 118 -7.91 16.33 22.55
C LYS A 118 -6.88 17.37 22.99
N ARG A 119 -6.18 17.96 22.02
CA ARG A 119 -5.27 19.05 22.26
C ARG A 119 -5.94 20.30 21.71
N ARG A 120 -6.32 21.20 22.60
CA ARG A 120 -6.76 22.55 22.25
C ARG A 120 -5.49 23.35 22.03
N GLU A 121 -5.08 23.51 20.77
CA GLU A 121 -4.01 24.45 20.45
C GLU A 121 -4.61 25.61 19.67
N PRO A 122 -4.39 26.86 20.11
CA PRO A 122 -4.65 28.01 19.28
C PRO A 122 -3.66 27.96 18.11
N LEU A 123 -4.16 27.64 16.91
CA LEU A 123 -3.40 27.81 15.69
C LEU A 123 -3.65 29.24 15.21
N SER A 124 -2.68 30.12 15.43
CA SER A 124 -2.62 31.41 14.77
C SER A 124 -2.02 31.19 13.39
N THR A 125 -2.82 30.81 12.41
CA THR A 125 -2.46 31.09 11.02
C THR A 125 -2.78 32.56 10.76
N ASP A 126 -1.86 33.30 10.13
CA ASP A 126 -1.91 34.74 9.83
C ASP A 126 -3.08 35.16 8.89
N SER A 127 -4.20 34.45 8.92
CA SER A 127 -5.26 34.49 7.90
C SER A 127 -6.61 34.97 8.41
N ASP A 128 -6.81 35.18 9.71
CA ASP A 128 -7.98 35.95 10.16
C ASP A 128 -7.67 37.46 10.03
N PRO A 129 -8.41 38.24 9.22
CA PRO A 129 -8.28 39.70 9.19
C PRO A 129 -8.46 40.36 10.58
N ASN A 130 -9.06 39.66 11.54
CA ASN A 130 -9.27 40.14 12.90
C ASN A 130 -8.31 39.53 13.95
N GLY A 131 -7.35 38.68 13.53
CA GLY A 131 -6.34 38.09 14.42
C GLY A 131 -6.88 37.13 15.49
N ARG A 132 -8.08 36.58 15.32
CA ARG A 132 -8.67 35.64 16.28
C ARG A 132 -8.05 34.24 16.12
N PRO A 133 -7.76 33.55 17.23
CA PRO A 133 -7.17 32.22 17.18
C PRO A 133 -8.18 31.20 16.64
N TYR A 134 -7.70 30.29 15.80
CA TYR A 134 -8.45 29.10 15.42
C TYR A 134 -8.27 28.03 16.50
N LEU A 135 -9.39 27.53 17.03
CA LEU A 135 -9.33 26.40 17.95
C LEU A 135 -9.44 25.10 17.15
N VAL A 136 -8.37 24.30 17.18
CA VAL A 136 -8.38 22.97 16.56
C VAL A 136 -8.67 21.92 17.62
N GLU A 137 -9.66 21.09 17.36
CA GLU A 137 -10.06 19.96 18.20
C GLU A 137 -10.15 18.66 17.39
N ASN A 138 -10.33 17.54 18.09
CA ASN A 138 -10.59 16.21 17.50
C ASN A 138 -9.61 15.76 16.40
N LEU A 139 -8.31 16.00 16.62
CA LEU A 139 -7.27 15.59 15.68
C LEU A 139 -7.24 14.07 15.53
N MET A 140 -7.36 13.59 14.29
CA MET A 140 -7.27 12.18 13.93
C MET A 140 -6.32 12.05 12.74
N LEU A 141 -5.28 11.24 12.90
CA LEU A 141 -4.45 10.85 11.76
C LEU A 141 -5.18 9.75 10.97
N VAL A 142 -5.43 10.00 9.69
CA VAL A 142 -6.10 9.04 8.79
C VAL A 142 -5.18 7.82 8.62
N PRO A 143 -5.72 6.58 8.64
CA PRO A 143 -4.93 5.39 8.34
C PRO A 143 -4.13 5.54 7.03
N GLY A 144 -2.82 5.29 7.11
CA GLY A 144 -1.85 5.63 6.07
C GLY A 144 -0.96 6.83 6.41
N GLY A 145 -1.33 7.64 7.42
CA GLY A 145 -0.44 8.63 8.05
C GLY A 145 -0.27 9.95 7.29
N ARG A 146 -0.71 10.04 6.04
CA ARG A 146 -0.57 11.24 5.20
C ARG A 146 -1.56 12.34 5.52
N TYR A 147 -2.79 12.01 5.92
CA TYR A 147 -3.83 13.01 6.14
C TYR A 147 -4.15 13.17 7.61
N LEU A 148 -4.35 14.41 8.04
CA LEU A 148 -4.85 14.75 9.38
C LEU A 148 -6.24 15.34 9.24
N LEU A 149 -7.22 14.71 9.90
CA LEU A 149 -8.57 15.23 10.03
C LEU A 149 -8.68 15.98 11.37
N CYS A 150 -9.27 17.17 11.36
CA CYS A 150 -9.58 17.89 12.59
C CYS A 150 -10.86 18.71 12.46
N THR A 151 -11.40 19.14 13.61
CA THR A 151 -12.46 20.13 13.66
C THR A 151 -11.86 21.49 14.01
N VAL A 152 -12.22 22.52 13.26
CA VAL A 152 -11.75 23.90 13.45
C VAL A 152 -12.94 24.76 13.89
N GLN A 153 -12.74 25.55 14.94
CA GLN A 153 -13.70 26.57 15.36
C GLN A 153 -13.14 27.95 15.06
N MET A 154 -13.94 28.75 14.34
CA MET A 154 -13.59 30.11 13.93
C MET A 154 -14.12 31.12 14.97
N GLY A 155 -13.24 31.64 15.83
CA GLY A 155 -13.61 32.62 16.85
C GLY A 155 -14.71 32.12 17.81
N ASP A 156 -15.67 32.98 18.15
CA ASP A 156 -16.79 32.68 19.07
C ASP A 156 -17.98 31.99 18.38
N SER A 157 -17.83 31.55 17.14
CA SER A 157 -18.90 30.87 16.42
C SER A 157 -19.19 29.52 17.07
N GLU A 158 -20.47 29.16 17.22
CA GLU A 158 -20.88 27.82 17.70
C GLU A 158 -20.64 26.72 16.65
N GLY A 159 -20.28 27.09 15.43
CA GLY A 159 -20.00 26.17 14.33
C GLY A 159 -18.61 25.53 14.40
N HIS A 160 -18.55 24.24 14.12
CA HIS A 160 -17.31 23.51 13.89
C HIS A 160 -17.19 23.15 12.41
N ASP A 161 -16.14 23.62 11.75
CA ASP A 161 -15.78 23.20 10.41
C ASP A 161 -14.92 21.93 10.48
N ILE A 162 -15.05 21.04 9.50
CA ILE A 162 -14.18 19.87 9.36
C ILE A 162 -13.08 20.21 8.37
N ALA A 163 -11.83 20.15 8.81
CA ALA A 163 -10.65 20.37 7.96
C ALA A 163 -9.88 19.06 7.77
N ILE A 164 -9.41 18.86 6.53
CA ILE A 164 -8.47 17.80 6.18
C ILE A 164 -7.16 18.45 5.73
N TRP A 165 -6.06 18.04 6.34
CA TRP A 165 -4.71 18.51 6.03
C TRP A 165 -3.95 17.40 5.32
N ASP A 166 -3.27 17.74 4.23
CA ASP A 166 -2.26 16.88 3.64
C ASP A 166 -0.93 17.14 4.37
N LEU A 167 -0.45 16.15 5.12
CA LEU A 167 0.86 16.16 5.77
C LEU A 167 1.96 15.61 4.85
N GLY A 168 1.59 15.19 3.62
CA GLY A 168 2.48 14.69 2.58
C GLY A 168 3.14 15.79 1.79
#